data_AF-A0A349HIZ1-F1
#
_entry.id   AF-A0A349HIZ1-F1
#
_cell.length_a   1.000
_cell.length_b   1.000
_cell.length_c   1.000
_cell.angle_alpha   90.00
_cell.angle_beta   90.00
_cell.angle_gamma   90.00
#
_symmetry.space_group_name_H-M   'P 1'
#
loop_
_entity.id
_entity.type
_entity.pdbx_description
1 polymer ?
#
loop_
_entity_poly.entity_id
_entity_poly.type
_entity_poly.pdbx_seq_one_letter_code
_entity_poly.pdbx_strand_id
1 'polypeptide(L)'
;MKIGVFVCHCGTNIEGTVDTAAVAEAAREFPGVVFATDTMYACSEPGQDEIIEAIKEHKLDGVVVASCTPRMHEPTFRKTLERAGLNRYLFEMANIREHVSWIGRDREANTNKSVDLVRMAAAKLLNNKPLHAKYFDMNKRVMIVGGGVAGIQAAL
;
A
#
# COMPACT_ATOMS: atom_id res chain seq x y z
N MET A 1 -3.06 -10.02 -16.12
CA MET A 1 -3.11 -9.63 -14.71
C MET A 1 -4.21 -8.59 -14.55
N LYS A 2 -5.15 -8.85 -13.65
CA LYS A 2 -6.24 -7.95 -13.25
C LYS A 2 -5.83 -7.17 -12.01
N ILE A 3 -5.65 -5.87 -12.13
CA ILE A 3 -5.18 -5.00 -11.06
C ILE A 3 -6.36 -4.23 -10.46
N GLY A 4 -6.44 -4.19 -9.13
CA GLY A 4 -7.28 -3.24 -8.40
C GLY A 4 -6.43 -2.09 -7.87
N VAL A 5 -6.91 -0.85 -8.03
CA VAL A 5 -6.26 0.36 -7.51
C VAL A 5 -7.13 0.98 -6.41
N PHE A 6 -6.54 1.25 -5.25
CA PHE A 6 -7.23 1.88 -4.12
C PHE A 6 -6.51 3.15 -3.72
N VAL A 7 -7.18 4.30 -3.81
CA VAL A 7 -6.60 5.61 -3.49
C VAL A 7 -7.10 6.07 -2.13
N CYS A 8 -6.19 6.24 -1.18
CA CYS A 8 -6.53 6.59 0.19
C CYS A 8 -6.64 8.11 0.37
N HIS A 9 -7.69 8.59 1.04
CA HIS A 9 -7.82 10.00 1.45
C HIS A 9 -6.92 10.32 2.65
N CYS A 10 -6.74 9.34 3.53
CA CYS A 10 -6.07 9.50 4.82
C CYS A 10 -6.68 10.67 5.63
N GLY A 11 -8.00 10.76 5.64
CA GLY A 11 -8.72 11.95 6.10
C GLY A 11 -8.41 13.11 5.18
N THR A 12 -7.88 14.21 5.73
CA THR A 12 -7.45 15.37 4.93
C THR A 12 -5.96 15.36 4.57
N ASN A 13 -5.21 14.33 5.00
CA ASN A 13 -3.76 14.30 4.78
C ASN A 13 -3.38 14.13 3.32
N ILE A 14 -4.18 13.40 2.52
CA ILE A 14 -3.98 13.25 1.08
C ILE A 14 -5.05 14.07 0.36
N GLU A 15 -6.33 13.84 0.66
CA GLU A 15 -7.45 14.52 -0.03
C GLU A 15 -7.44 16.05 0.10
N GLY A 16 -6.79 16.59 1.15
CA GLY A 16 -6.66 18.04 1.31
C GLY A 16 -5.82 18.73 0.22
N THR A 17 -4.91 18.01 -0.43
CA THR A 17 -4.00 18.56 -1.46
C THR A 17 -3.85 17.67 -2.69
N VAL A 18 -4.59 16.57 -2.80
CA VAL A 18 -4.66 15.66 -3.95
C VAL A 18 -6.14 15.36 -4.18
N ASP A 19 -6.61 15.45 -5.42
CA ASP A 19 -7.95 14.97 -5.78
C ASP A 19 -7.91 13.45 -5.95
N THR A 20 -8.23 12.71 -4.88
CA THR A 20 -8.08 11.25 -4.89
C THR A 20 -9.10 10.54 -5.79
N ALA A 21 -10.29 11.11 -5.94
CA ALA A 21 -11.32 10.62 -6.86
C ALA A 21 -10.84 10.75 -8.32
N ALA A 22 -10.24 11.88 -8.69
CA ALA A 22 -9.64 12.06 -10.02
C ALA A 22 -8.47 11.10 -10.26
N VAL A 23 -7.63 10.83 -9.23
CA VAL A 23 -6.56 9.82 -9.33
C VAL A 23 -7.13 8.43 -9.57
N ALA A 24 -8.21 8.06 -8.84
CA ALA A 24 -8.86 6.76 -9.00
C ALA A 24 -9.51 6.61 -10.39
N GLU A 25 -10.18 7.67 -10.89
CA GLU A 25 -10.78 7.67 -12.22
C GLU A 25 -9.71 7.52 -13.31
N ALA A 26 -8.64 8.32 -13.25
CA ALA A 26 -7.54 8.22 -14.21
C ALA A 26 -6.88 6.84 -14.21
N ALA A 27 -6.84 6.17 -13.06
CA ALA A 27 -6.25 4.83 -12.95
C ALA A 27 -7.03 3.76 -13.72
N ARG A 28 -8.32 3.97 -14.01
CA ARG A 28 -9.15 3.02 -14.79
C ARG A 28 -8.67 2.83 -16.22
N GLU A 29 -8.00 3.83 -16.78
CA GLU A 29 -7.47 3.77 -18.14
C GLU A 29 -6.11 3.06 -18.22
N PHE A 30 -5.50 2.71 -17.09
CA PHE A 30 -4.17 2.12 -17.07
C PHE A 30 -4.21 0.64 -17.48
N PRO A 31 -3.22 0.15 -18.26
CA PRO A 31 -3.17 -1.24 -18.68
C PRO A 31 -3.29 -2.23 -17.51
N GLY A 32 -4.24 -3.16 -17.62
CA GLY A 32 -4.49 -4.21 -16.63
C GLY A 32 -5.28 -3.79 -15.41
N VAL A 33 -5.57 -2.50 -15.21
CA VAL A 33 -6.48 -2.06 -14.14
C VAL A 33 -7.92 -2.39 -14.54
N VAL A 34 -8.61 -3.17 -13.70
CA VAL A 34 -10.01 -3.57 -13.93
C VAL A 34 -10.96 -3.03 -12.86
N PHE A 35 -10.40 -2.49 -11.77
CA PHE A 35 -11.14 -1.86 -10.68
C PHE A 35 -10.30 -0.72 -10.11
N ALA A 36 -10.93 0.44 -9.88
CA ALA A 36 -10.29 1.56 -9.21
C ALA A 36 -11.31 2.38 -8.43
N THR A 37 -10.97 2.68 -7.18
CA THR A 37 -11.79 3.48 -6.26
C THR A 37 -10.90 4.28 -5.32
N ASP A 38 -11.45 5.35 -4.76
CA ASP A 38 -10.93 6.02 -3.59
C ASP A 38 -11.64 5.54 -2.31
N THR A 39 -11.00 5.71 -1.15
CA THR A 39 -11.54 5.33 0.16
C THR A 39 -10.94 6.19 1.27
N MET A 40 -11.72 6.44 2.33
CA MET A 40 -11.35 7.38 3.40
C MET A 40 -10.07 6.95 4.14
N TYR A 41 -10.00 5.67 4.54
CA TYR A 41 -8.86 5.11 5.28
C TYR A 41 -8.57 3.67 4.84
N ALA A 42 -7.80 3.51 3.77
CA ALA A 42 -7.48 2.19 3.22
C ALA A 42 -6.85 1.21 4.24
N CYS A 43 -6.08 1.71 5.21
CA CYS A 43 -5.45 0.85 6.23
C CYS A 43 -6.37 0.47 7.40
N SER A 44 -7.53 1.11 7.52
CA SER A 44 -8.53 0.76 8.55
C SER A 44 -9.11 -0.62 8.29
N GLU A 45 -9.75 -1.21 9.30
CA GLU A 45 -10.43 -2.50 9.13
C GLU A 45 -11.49 -2.47 8.01
N PRO A 46 -12.40 -1.48 7.94
CA PRO A 46 -13.31 -1.35 6.80
C PRO A 46 -12.59 -1.21 5.45
N GLY A 47 -11.54 -0.38 5.37
CA GLY A 47 -10.79 -0.20 4.12
C GLY A 47 -10.04 -1.46 3.67
N GLN A 48 -9.56 -2.27 4.62
CA GLN A 48 -8.98 -3.57 4.31
C GLN A 48 -10.02 -4.57 3.84
N ASP A 49 -11.22 -4.56 4.44
CA ASP A 49 -12.31 -5.44 4.03
C ASP A 49 -12.85 -5.05 2.65
N GLU A 50 -12.93 -3.75 2.31
CA GLU A 50 -13.21 -3.27 0.94
C GLU A 50 -12.22 -3.85 -0.08
N ILE A 51 -10.91 -3.84 0.23
CA ILE A 51 -9.88 -4.45 -0.63
C ILE A 51 -10.11 -5.95 -0.77
N ILE A 52 -10.39 -6.66 0.33
CA ILE A 52 -10.61 -8.12 0.32
C ILE A 52 -11.82 -8.48 -0.53
N GLU A 53 -12.93 -7.77 -0.38
CA GLU A 53 -14.16 -8.03 -1.14
C GLU A 53 -13.97 -7.71 -2.63
N ALA A 54 -13.33 -6.58 -2.95
CA ALA A 54 -13.01 -6.23 -4.33
C ALA A 54 -12.07 -7.26 -5.01
N ILE A 55 -11.11 -7.84 -4.26
CA ILE A 55 -10.27 -8.94 -4.77
C ILE A 55 -11.13 -10.12 -5.21
N LYS A 56 -12.13 -10.51 -4.41
CA LYS A 56 -13.03 -11.64 -4.70
C LYS A 56 -14.00 -11.31 -5.83
N GLU A 57 -14.68 -10.16 -5.75
CA GLU A 57 -15.72 -9.75 -6.68
C GLU A 57 -15.17 -9.56 -8.09
N HIS A 58 -14.07 -8.81 -8.23
CA HIS A 58 -13.48 -8.50 -9.52
C HIS A 58 -12.45 -9.54 -9.98
N LYS A 59 -12.18 -10.56 -9.15
CA LYS A 59 -11.18 -11.61 -9.38
C LYS A 59 -9.82 -11.00 -9.68
N LEU A 60 -9.36 -10.14 -8.78
CA LEU A 60 -8.10 -9.42 -8.94
C LEU A 60 -6.91 -10.38 -8.79
N ASP A 61 -5.90 -10.20 -9.64
CA ASP A 61 -4.62 -10.90 -9.59
C ASP A 61 -3.55 -10.12 -8.81
N GLY A 62 -3.75 -8.81 -8.61
CA GLY A 62 -2.81 -7.91 -7.95
C GLY A 62 -3.48 -6.62 -7.47
N VAL A 63 -2.88 -5.97 -6.49
CA VAL A 63 -3.41 -4.72 -5.91
C VAL A 63 -2.35 -3.63 -5.83
N VAL A 64 -2.74 -2.41 -6.23
CA VAL A 64 -2.01 -1.17 -5.95
C VAL A 64 -2.77 -0.39 -4.89
N VAL A 65 -2.09 0.03 -3.81
CA VAL A 65 -2.66 1.01 -2.87
C VAL A 65 -1.87 2.31 -2.96
N ALA A 66 -2.54 3.39 -3.37
CA ALA A 66 -2.01 4.73 -3.39
C ALA A 66 -2.29 5.41 -2.04
N SER A 67 -1.28 5.51 -1.18
CA SER A 67 -1.46 6.02 0.17
C SER A 67 -0.15 6.58 0.76
N CYS A 68 0.23 6.12 1.94
CA CYS A 68 1.42 6.52 2.68
C CYS A 68 2.68 5.78 2.23
N THR A 69 3.75 5.87 3.02
CA THR A 69 5.01 5.19 2.77
C THR A 69 4.92 3.66 2.95
N PRO A 70 5.51 2.86 2.03
CA PRO A 70 5.58 1.41 2.19
C PRO A 70 6.32 0.98 3.46
N ARG A 71 7.24 1.83 3.97
CA ARG A 71 7.94 1.61 5.25
C ARG A 71 6.99 1.49 6.44
N MET A 72 5.77 1.99 6.32
CA MET A 72 4.75 1.97 7.37
C MET A 72 3.74 0.84 7.15
N HIS A 73 3.03 0.85 6.02
CA HIS A 73 1.85 -0.02 5.82
C HIS A 73 1.99 -1.10 4.74
N GLU A 74 3.14 -1.25 4.09
CA GLU A 74 3.35 -2.39 3.18
C GLU A 74 3.12 -3.73 3.89
N PRO A 75 3.63 -3.97 5.12
CA PRO A 75 3.34 -5.21 5.84
C PRO A 75 1.85 -5.42 6.14
N THR A 76 1.10 -4.33 6.35
CA THR A 76 -0.34 -4.38 6.62
C THR A 76 -1.10 -4.84 5.38
N PHE A 77 -0.93 -4.15 4.24
CA PHE A 77 -1.63 -4.49 3.02
C PHE A 77 -1.22 -5.85 2.45
N ARG A 78 0.04 -6.25 2.64
CA ARG A 78 0.48 -7.62 2.32
C ARG A 78 -0.32 -8.69 3.09
N LYS A 79 -0.58 -8.47 4.37
CA LYS A 79 -1.44 -9.36 5.17
C LYS A 79 -2.90 -9.29 4.72
N THR A 80 -3.39 -8.12 4.31
CA THR A 80 -4.74 -7.96 3.73
C THR A 80 -4.91 -8.83 2.48
N LEU A 81 -3.93 -8.83 1.57
CA LEU A 81 -3.93 -9.68 0.39
C LEU A 81 -3.87 -11.17 0.74
N GLU A 82 -3.04 -11.56 1.72
CA GLU A 82 -3.00 -12.95 2.22
C GLU A 82 -4.37 -13.39 2.77
N ARG A 83 -5.07 -12.53 3.52
CA ARG A 83 -6.44 -12.79 4.01
C ARG A 83 -7.45 -12.99 2.88
N ALA A 84 -7.21 -12.36 1.73
CA ALA A 84 -8.02 -12.54 0.51
C ALA A 84 -7.61 -13.77 -0.33
N GLY A 85 -6.56 -14.50 0.06
CA GLY A 85 -6.03 -15.63 -0.70
C GLY A 85 -5.09 -15.24 -1.84
N LEU A 86 -4.66 -13.98 -1.92
CA LEU A 86 -3.71 -13.50 -2.93
C LEU A 86 -2.27 -13.62 -2.43
N ASN A 87 -1.32 -13.81 -3.35
CA ASN A 87 0.09 -13.77 -3.01
C ASN A 87 0.50 -12.36 -2.53
N ARG A 88 1.08 -12.26 -1.33
CA ARG A 88 1.51 -11.00 -0.70
C ARG A 88 2.47 -10.14 -1.54
N TYR A 89 3.14 -10.72 -2.54
CA TYR A 89 4.11 -10.00 -3.38
C TYR A 89 3.49 -9.51 -4.70
N LEU A 90 2.22 -9.86 -4.98
CA LEU A 90 1.41 -9.25 -6.02
C LEU A 90 0.74 -7.97 -5.50
N PHE A 91 1.55 -7.14 -4.85
CA PHE A 91 1.19 -5.91 -4.18
C PHE A 91 2.19 -4.82 -4.54
N GLU A 92 1.69 -3.64 -4.88
CA GLU A 92 2.52 -2.43 -4.98
C GLU A 92 1.88 -1.26 -4.24
N MET A 93 2.72 -0.34 -3.78
CA MET A 93 2.27 0.82 -3.03
C MET A 93 2.79 2.10 -3.68
N ALA A 94 1.88 3.00 -4.03
CA ALA A 94 2.23 4.33 -4.52
C ALA A 94 2.18 5.32 -3.34
N ASN A 95 3.33 5.89 -2.98
CA ASN A 95 3.40 6.87 -1.90
C ASN A 95 2.97 8.25 -2.42
N ILE A 96 1.73 8.63 -2.14
CA ILE A 96 1.14 9.93 -2.50
C ILE A 96 0.95 10.83 -1.28
N ARG A 97 1.39 10.42 -0.09
CA ARG A 97 1.33 11.23 1.13
C ARG A 97 2.66 11.93 1.41
N GLU A 98 3.64 11.18 1.93
CA GLU A 98 4.95 11.74 2.30
C GLU A 98 5.72 12.29 1.08
N HIS A 99 5.47 11.75 -0.12
CA HIS A 99 6.17 12.17 -1.35
C HIS A 99 5.35 13.14 -2.23
N VAL A 100 4.11 13.48 -1.85
CA VAL A 100 3.26 14.38 -2.64
C VAL A 100 2.47 15.31 -1.71
N SER A 101 1.40 14.81 -1.09
CA SER A 101 0.42 15.67 -0.40
C SER A 101 1.01 16.49 0.76
N TRP A 102 2.02 15.97 1.45
CA TRP A 102 2.68 16.65 2.56
C TRP A 102 3.79 17.63 2.16
N ILE A 103 4.26 17.59 0.92
CA ILE A 103 5.40 18.41 0.47
C ILE A 103 5.02 19.49 -0.55
N GLY A 104 3.81 19.43 -1.11
CA GLY A 104 3.30 20.41 -2.07
C GLY A 104 1.87 20.85 -1.70
N ARG A 105 1.53 22.11 -2.00
CA ARG A 105 0.18 22.67 -1.80
C ARG A 105 -0.61 22.86 -3.09
N ASP A 106 0.05 22.77 -4.24
CA ASP A 106 -0.60 22.86 -5.54
C ASP A 106 -1.40 21.58 -5.80
N ARG A 107 -2.72 21.67 -5.67
CA ARG A 107 -3.62 20.52 -5.77
C ARG A 107 -3.58 19.91 -7.17
N GLU A 108 -3.50 20.70 -8.23
CA GLU A 108 -3.47 20.19 -9.59
C GLU A 108 -2.15 19.45 -9.86
N ALA A 109 -1.02 20.08 -9.53
CA ALA A 109 0.29 19.45 -9.70
C ALA A 109 0.43 18.17 -8.86
N ASN A 110 -0.08 18.17 -7.63
CA ASN A 110 -0.08 17.01 -6.75
C ASN A 110 -0.98 15.87 -7.27
N THR A 111 -2.18 16.19 -7.80
CA THR A 111 -3.05 15.20 -8.44
C THR A 111 -2.35 14.58 -9.64
N ASN A 112 -1.79 15.38 -10.54
CA ASN A 112 -1.06 14.90 -11.71
C ASN A 112 0.13 14.00 -11.32
N LYS A 113 0.93 14.42 -10.34
CA LYS A 113 2.02 13.62 -9.80
C LYS A 113 1.52 12.30 -9.18
N SER A 114 0.39 12.32 -8.49
CA SER A 114 -0.21 11.12 -7.88
C SER A 114 -0.68 10.13 -8.95
N VAL A 115 -1.32 10.61 -10.02
CA VAL A 115 -1.68 9.81 -11.21
C VAL A 115 -0.44 9.13 -11.79
N ASP A 116 0.67 9.86 -11.96
CA ASP A 116 1.92 9.30 -12.48
C ASP A 116 2.51 8.22 -11.57
N LEU A 117 2.54 8.45 -10.25
CA LEU A 117 3.04 7.47 -9.28
C LEU A 117 2.18 6.19 -9.25
N VAL A 118 0.85 6.33 -9.36
CA VAL A 118 -0.05 5.19 -9.48
C VAL A 118 0.19 4.44 -10.79
N ARG A 119 0.38 5.16 -11.90
CA ARG A 119 0.71 4.55 -13.20
C ARG A 119 2.01 3.75 -13.14
N MET A 120 3.04 4.30 -12.49
CA MET A 120 4.31 3.61 -12.28
C MET A 120 4.16 2.35 -11.43
N ALA A 121 3.38 2.42 -10.34
CA ALA A 121 3.13 1.28 -9.47
C ALA A 121 2.34 0.17 -10.19
N ALA A 122 1.30 0.53 -10.95
CA ALA A 122 0.54 -0.42 -11.77
C ALA A 122 1.41 -1.06 -12.85
N ALA A 123 2.23 -0.28 -13.57
CA ALA A 123 3.15 -0.78 -14.57
C ALA A 123 4.20 -1.75 -13.99
N LYS A 124 4.71 -1.46 -12.78
CA LYS A 124 5.59 -2.38 -12.06
C LYS A 124 4.87 -3.67 -11.69
N LEU A 125 3.66 -3.56 -11.12
CA LEU A 125 2.87 -4.70 -10.68
C LEU A 125 2.57 -5.70 -11.82
N LEU A 126 2.32 -5.21 -13.04
CA LEU A 126 2.17 -6.06 -14.24
C LEU A 126 3.34 -7.02 -14.47
N ASN A 127 4.53 -6.67 -14.01
CA ASN A 127 5.76 -7.44 -14.16
C ASN A 127 6.13 -8.23 -12.90
N ASN A 128 5.39 -8.06 -11.80
CA ASN A 128 5.62 -8.81 -10.57
C ASN A 128 5.29 -10.29 -10.77
N LYS A 129 6.02 -11.13 -10.06
CA LYS A 129 5.78 -12.57 -9.99
C LYS A 129 5.40 -12.95 -8.57
N PRO A 130 4.55 -13.97 -8.36
CA PRO A 130 4.31 -14.49 -7.03
C PRO A 130 5.63 -14.99 -6.44
N LEU A 131 5.89 -14.62 -5.18
CA LEU A 131 7.07 -15.07 -4.44
C LEU A 131 6.66 -15.81 -3.16
N HIS A 132 7.62 -16.50 -2.56
CA HIS A 132 7.45 -17.19 -1.28
C HIS A 132 8.42 -16.61 -0.26
N ALA A 133 7.93 -16.41 0.97
CA ALA A 133 8.79 -16.02 2.08
C ALA A 133 9.80 -17.14 2.35
N LYS A 134 11.06 -16.76 2.60
CA LYS A 134 12.09 -17.70 3.04
C LYS A 134 12.02 -17.84 4.56
N TYR A 135 12.16 -19.05 5.04
CA TYR A 135 12.23 -19.38 6.46
C TYR A 135 13.66 -19.82 6.79
N PHE A 136 14.13 -19.43 7.97
CA PHE A 136 15.47 -19.74 8.46
C PHE A 136 15.38 -20.11 9.93
N ASP A 137 16.28 -20.98 10.37
CA ASP A 137 16.37 -21.32 11.78
C ASP A 137 16.90 -20.14 12.59
N MET A 138 16.23 -19.85 13.71
CA MET A 138 16.64 -18.80 14.63
C MET A 138 17.51 -19.38 15.75
N ASN A 139 18.70 -18.82 15.94
CA ASN A 139 19.51 -19.08 17.12
C ASN A 139 18.82 -18.45 18.35
N LYS A 140 18.47 -19.26 19.35
CA LYS A 140 17.81 -18.83 20.59
C LYS A 140 18.82 -18.23 21.58
N ARG A 141 19.59 -17.24 21.13
CA ARG A 141 20.56 -16.47 21.92
C ARG A 141 20.39 -15.00 21.58
N VAL A 142 20.36 -14.15 22.61
CA VAL A 142 20.16 -12.71 22.48
C VAL A 142 21.43 -12.00 22.93
N MET A 143 21.83 -10.94 22.22
CA MET A 143 22.91 -10.04 22.62
C MET A 143 22.31 -8.69 23.02
N ILE A 144 22.64 -8.22 24.20
CA ILE A 144 22.19 -6.92 24.72
C ILE A 144 23.41 -6.00 24.81
N VAL A 145 23.33 -4.83 24.17
CA VAL A 145 24.42 -3.85 24.14
C VAL A 145 24.07 -2.69 25.07
N GLY A 146 24.81 -2.61 26.18
CA GLY A 146 24.63 -1.60 27.22
C GLY A 146 24.09 -2.20 28.53
N GLY A 147 24.79 -1.95 29.64
CA GLY A 147 24.47 -2.47 30.98
C GLY A 147 23.72 -1.49 31.89
N GLY A 148 23.00 -0.52 31.30
CA GLY A 148 22.13 0.38 32.07
C GLY A 148 20.81 -0.29 32.45
N VAL A 149 19.91 0.46 33.12
CA VAL A 149 18.61 -0.07 33.59
C VAL A 149 17.80 -0.75 32.48
N ALA A 150 17.77 -0.20 31.26
CA ALA A 150 17.07 -0.80 30.13
C ALA A 150 17.70 -2.12 29.68
N GLY A 151 19.03 -2.21 29.66
CA GLY A 151 19.75 -3.42 29.25
C GLY A 151 19.69 -4.53 30.30
N ILE A 152 19.78 -4.18 31.59
CA ILE A 152 19.57 -5.12 32.69
C ILE A 152 18.14 -5.67 32.64
N GLN A 153 17.14 -4.80 32.49
CA GLN A 153 15.74 -5.23 32.43
C GLN A 153 15.44 -6.11 31.21
N ALA A 154 16.11 -5.88 30.08
CA ALA A 154 15.96 -6.73 28.90
C ALA A 154 16.66 -8.10 29.05
N ALA A 155 17.63 -8.22 29.96
CA ALA A 155 18.42 -9.44 30.18
C ALA A 155 17.82 -10.38 31.23
N LEU A 156 17.05 -9.85 32.19
CA LEU A 156 16.32 -10.58 33.24
C LEU A 156 15.04 -11.22 32.68
#